data_AF-A0A3D1CVH9-F1
#
_entry.id   AF-A0A3D1CVH9-F1
#
_cell.length_a   1.000
_cell.length_b   1.000
_cell.length_c   1.000
_cell.angle_alpha   90.00
_cell.angle_beta   90.00
_cell.angle_gamma   90.00
#
_symmetry.space_group_name_H-M   'P 1'
#
loop_
_entity.id
_entity.type
_entity.pdbx_description
1 polymer ?
#
loop_
_entity_poly.entity_id
_entity_poly.type
_entity_poly.pdbx_seq_one_letter_code
_entity_poly.pdbx_strand_id
1 'polypeptide(L)'
;MKQAVPIPFPAKGNLIPILSVCLLLLNPSIKAQVQLNDSATVSLLTASPWNGAIYALFGHTAIRVQDDSTGIDEVYNYGFFDSSQPGFIYNFVRGRTDYILGVTSFADFIYEYRAKGQQVVEQQLNLSPAEKQKLYDALYENALPENRKYRYNYFYDNCATRPRDMVEQYCNGEIQYPPTDAPQSYRDLVHESLVNYPWYSFGIDLLIGS
;
A
#
# COMPACT_ATOMS: atom_id res chain seq x y z
N MET A 1 -82.23 20.60 -43.34
CA MET A 1 -81.97 20.44 -41.89
C MET A 1 -81.20 19.15 -41.69
N LYS A 2 -79.91 19.22 -41.30
CA LYS A 2 -79.06 18.04 -41.05
C LYS A 2 -78.89 17.88 -39.54
N GLN A 3 -79.25 16.72 -38.99
CA GLN A 3 -79.03 16.35 -37.60
C GLN A 3 -77.71 15.58 -37.45
N ALA A 4 -77.10 15.76 -36.28
CA ALA A 4 -75.73 15.39 -35.93
C ALA A 4 -75.52 13.89 -35.67
N VAL A 5 -74.32 13.41 -35.99
CA VAL A 5 -73.80 12.07 -35.69
C VAL A 5 -72.97 12.16 -34.39
N PRO A 6 -73.10 11.22 -33.43
CA PRO A 6 -72.32 11.27 -32.19
C PRO A 6 -70.89 10.74 -32.40
N ILE A 7 -69.93 11.39 -31.75
CA ILE A 7 -68.50 11.03 -31.73
C ILE A 7 -68.27 9.99 -30.62
N PRO A 8 -67.55 8.87 -30.86
CA PRO A 8 -67.21 7.93 -29.80
C PRO A 8 -65.97 8.38 -29.01
N PHE A 9 -66.00 8.18 -27.69
CA PHE A 9 -64.85 8.37 -26.79
C PHE A 9 -63.81 7.24 -26.95
N PRO A 10 -62.51 7.50 -26.75
CA PRO A 10 -61.47 6.49 -26.90
C PRO A 10 -61.43 5.52 -25.72
N ALA A 11 -61.14 4.25 -26.02
CA ALA A 11 -60.95 3.19 -25.05
C ALA A 11 -59.68 3.42 -24.19
N LYS A 12 -59.75 3.05 -22.91
CA LYS A 12 -58.64 3.10 -21.95
C LYS A 12 -57.52 2.15 -22.40
N GLY A 13 -56.36 2.70 -22.75
CA GLY A 13 -55.15 1.91 -23.01
C GLY A 13 -54.57 1.36 -21.71
N ASN A 14 -54.32 0.06 -21.66
CA ASN A 14 -53.53 -0.57 -20.59
C ASN A 14 -52.06 -0.21 -20.79
N LEU A 15 -51.56 0.74 -20.01
CA LEU A 15 -50.13 1.02 -19.84
C LEU A 15 -49.50 -0.13 -19.06
N ILE A 16 -48.90 -1.08 -19.77
CA ILE A 16 -47.97 -2.05 -19.17
C ILE A 16 -46.75 -1.26 -18.68
N PRO A 17 -46.32 -1.40 -17.41
CA PRO A 17 -45.17 -0.65 -16.91
C PRO A 17 -43.89 -1.20 -17.54
N ILE A 18 -43.36 -0.50 -18.54
CA ILE A 18 -42.02 -0.75 -19.13
C ILE A 18 -40.91 -0.48 -18.10
N LEU A 19 -41.24 0.02 -16.91
CA LEU A 19 -40.29 0.43 -15.88
C LEU A 19 -39.56 -0.73 -15.18
N SER A 20 -40.02 -1.97 -15.30
CA SER A 20 -39.43 -3.10 -14.54
C SER A 20 -38.24 -3.81 -15.21
N VAL A 21 -37.86 -3.47 -16.45
CA VAL A 21 -36.77 -4.18 -17.16
C VAL A 21 -35.42 -3.45 -17.08
N CYS A 22 -35.37 -2.19 -16.64
CA CYS A 22 -34.12 -1.42 -16.59
C CYS A 22 -33.29 -1.57 -15.29
N LEU A 23 -33.74 -2.35 -14.30
CA LEU A 23 -33.05 -2.45 -13.00
C LEU A 23 -31.99 -3.58 -12.90
N LEU A 24 -31.68 -4.25 -14.00
CA LEU A 24 -30.71 -5.38 -14.05
C LEU A 24 -29.31 -4.99 -14.60
N LEU A 25 -29.05 -3.72 -14.88
CA LEU A 25 -27.76 -3.25 -15.39
C LEU A 25 -26.87 -2.55 -14.35
N LEU A 26 -27.22 -2.64 -13.06
CA LEU A 26 -26.30 -2.32 -11.97
C LEU A 26 -25.59 -3.61 -11.54
N ASN A 27 -24.79 -4.19 -12.42
CA ASN A 27 -23.77 -5.14 -11.96
C ASN A 27 -22.67 -4.27 -11.35
N PRO A 28 -22.48 -4.24 -10.00
CA PRO A 28 -21.19 -3.81 -9.51
C PRO A 28 -20.19 -4.73 -10.20
N SER A 29 -19.21 -4.16 -10.91
CA SER A 29 -18.09 -4.96 -11.40
C SER A 29 -17.44 -5.58 -10.17
N ILE A 30 -17.81 -6.81 -9.85
CA ILE A 30 -17.07 -7.63 -8.90
C ILE A 30 -15.73 -7.80 -9.58
N LYS A 31 -14.74 -7.01 -9.15
CA LYS A 31 -13.37 -7.25 -9.55
C LYS A 31 -13.02 -8.61 -8.97
N ALA A 32 -12.98 -9.62 -9.83
CA ALA A 32 -12.43 -10.91 -9.44
C ALA A 32 -10.98 -10.65 -9.01
N GLN A 33 -10.67 -10.98 -7.77
CA GLN A 33 -9.33 -10.88 -7.24
C GLN A 33 -8.45 -11.88 -8.00
N VAL A 34 -7.27 -11.44 -8.41
CA VAL A 34 -6.38 -12.25 -9.25
C VAL A 34 -5.89 -13.45 -8.43
N GLN A 35 -6.10 -14.64 -8.98
CA GLN A 35 -5.54 -15.86 -8.39
C GLN A 35 -4.10 -16.01 -8.87
N LEU A 36 -3.16 -15.99 -7.92
CA LEU A 36 -1.75 -16.24 -8.17
C LEU A 36 -1.50 -17.71 -8.50
N ASN A 37 -0.51 -17.94 -9.35
CA ASN A 37 0.05 -19.28 -9.55
C ASN A 37 0.86 -19.73 -8.32
N ASP A 38 0.97 -21.04 -8.11
CA ASP A 38 1.85 -21.62 -7.09
C ASP A 38 3.31 -21.18 -7.27
N SER A 39 3.73 -20.94 -8.53
CA SER A 39 5.06 -20.43 -8.89
C SER A 39 5.27 -18.93 -8.63
N ALA A 40 4.23 -18.19 -8.23
CA ALA A 40 4.37 -16.78 -7.89
C ALA A 40 5.43 -16.59 -6.79
N THR A 41 6.11 -15.45 -6.80
CA THR A 41 7.12 -15.09 -5.83
C THR A 41 6.64 -13.91 -5.01
N VAL A 42 6.95 -13.95 -3.70
CA VAL A 42 6.76 -12.82 -2.80
C VAL A 42 8.11 -12.56 -2.14
N SER A 43 8.59 -11.32 -2.23
CA SER A 43 9.91 -10.93 -1.76
C SER A 43 9.86 -9.67 -0.91
N LEU A 44 10.78 -9.53 0.04
CA LEU A 44 11.12 -8.24 0.62
C LEU A 44 12.21 -7.58 -0.22
N LEU A 45 12.00 -6.33 -0.61
CA LEU A 45 13.00 -5.48 -1.23
C LEU A 45 13.51 -4.50 -0.17
N THR A 46 14.81 -4.50 0.11
CA THR A 46 15.43 -3.58 1.06
C THR A 46 16.43 -2.69 0.35
N ALA A 47 16.13 -1.40 0.29
CA ALA A 47 17.00 -0.38 -0.27
C ALA A 47 17.93 0.20 0.81
N SER A 48 19.21 0.33 0.48
CA SER A 48 20.23 0.90 1.36
C SER A 48 19.94 2.37 1.70
N PRO A 49 20.44 2.90 2.82
CA PRO A 49 20.36 4.33 3.12
C PRO A 49 20.82 5.27 1.98
N TRP A 50 20.24 6.46 1.92
CA TRP A 50 20.67 7.55 1.03
C TRP A 50 20.60 8.91 1.73
N ASN A 51 21.62 9.73 1.50
CA ASN A 51 21.84 10.97 2.26
C ASN A 51 21.30 12.23 1.59
N GLY A 52 20.66 12.12 0.43
CA GLY A 52 20.05 13.26 -0.24
C GLY A 52 18.78 13.77 0.45
N ALA A 53 18.20 13.02 1.38
CA ALA A 53 17.07 13.46 2.20
C ALA A 53 17.04 12.77 3.58
N ILE A 54 16.61 13.48 4.62
CA ILE A 54 16.58 12.97 6.00
C ILE A 54 15.73 11.70 6.16
N TYR A 55 14.59 11.61 5.46
CA TYR A 55 13.71 10.43 5.54
C TYR A 55 14.31 9.19 4.85
N ALA A 56 15.34 9.34 4.03
CA ALA A 56 15.99 8.25 3.31
C ALA A 56 17.27 7.73 4.00
N LEU A 57 17.69 8.37 5.11
CA LEU A 57 18.90 8.01 5.86
C LEU A 57 18.85 6.63 6.52
N PHE A 58 17.66 6.03 6.61
CA PHE A 58 17.44 4.76 7.32
C PHE A 58 17.16 3.59 6.36
N GLY A 59 17.17 3.85 5.05
CA GLY A 59 16.78 2.86 4.03
C GLY A 59 15.26 2.76 3.85
N HIS A 60 14.82 1.75 3.11
CA HIS A 60 13.41 1.49 2.85
C HIS A 60 13.16 0.00 2.59
N THR A 61 12.03 -0.51 3.04
CA THR A 61 11.60 -1.89 2.76
C THR A 61 10.23 -1.87 2.06
N ALA A 62 10.08 -2.73 1.05
CA ALA A 62 8.83 -2.92 0.32
C ALA A 62 8.57 -4.41 0.09
N ILE A 63 7.30 -4.77 -0.17
CA ILE A 63 6.93 -6.15 -0.55
C ILE A 63 6.73 -6.19 -2.05
N ARG A 64 7.44 -7.09 -2.74
CA ARG A 64 7.22 -7.39 -4.14
C ARG A 64 6.38 -8.65 -4.28
N VAL A 65 5.41 -8.62 -5.18
CA VAL A 65 4.68 -9.81 -5.65
C VAL A 65 4.91 -9.91 -7.15
N GLN A 66 5.39 -11.07 -7.61
CA GLN A 66 5.62 -11.33 -9.02
C GLN A 66 5.01 -12.68 -9.44
N ASP A 67 4.29 -12.69 -10.55
CA ASP A 67 3.68 -13.87 -11.14
C ASP A 67 3.59 -13.72 -12.67
N ASP A 68 4.45 -14.44 -13.39
CA ASP A 68 4.50 -14.40 -14.85
C ASP A 68 3.20 -14.90 -15.52
N SER A 69 2.41 -15.73 -14.84
CA SER A 69 1.17 -16.29 -15.40
C SER A 69 0.04 -15.26 -15.48
N THR A 70 0.06 -14.28 -14.57
CA THR A 70 -0.92 -13.20 -14.47
C THR A 70 -0.36 -11.86 -14.95
N GLY A 71 0.97 -11.76 -15.12
CA GLY A 71 1.67 -10.53 -15.48
C GLY A 71 1.85 -9.56 -14.32
N ILE A 72 1.60 -10.00 -13.08
CA ILE A 72 1.82 -9.21 -11.89
C ILE A 72 3.33 -9.08 -11.64
N ASP A 73 3.82 -7.85 -11.47
CA ASP A 73 5.16 -7.55 -10.95
C ASP A 73 5.10 -6.21 -10.19
N GLU A 74 4.41 -6.28 -9.04
CA GLU A 74 4.00 -5.13 -8.25
C GLU A 74 4.85 -5.02 -6.98
N VAL A 75 5.23 -3.79 -6.64
CA VAL A 75 5.94 -3.45 -5.41
C VAL A 75 5.03 -2.57 -4.55
N TYR A 76 4.74 -3.07 -3.35
CA TYR A 76 3.90 -2.45 -2.34
C TYR A 76 4.77 -1.67 -1.35
N ASN A 77 4.71 -0.34 -1.46
CA ASN A 77 5.56 0.59 -0.73
C ASN A 77 4.76 1.28 0.38
N TYR A 78 4.96 0.86 1.62
CA TYR A 78 4.43 1.57 2.79
C TYR A 78 5.34 2.75 3.10
N GLY A 79 4.80 3.97 3.02
CA GLY A 79 5.55 5.16 3.42
C GLY A 79 5.63 6.22 2.32
N PHE A 80 4.75 6.16 1.33
CA PHE A 80 4.60 7.28 0.41
C PHE A 80 3.89 8.46 1.07
N PHE A 81 4.35 9.65 0.68
CA PHE A 81 3.68 10.89 1.02
C PHE A 81 2.43 11.06 0.16
N ASP A 82 1.31 11.36 0.81
CA ASP A 82 0.10 11.79 0.12
C ASP A 82 0.26 13.26 -0.30
N SER A 83 0.65 13.47 -1.56
CA SER A 83 0.86 14.81 -2.13
C SER A 83 -0.41 15.66 -2.21
N SER A 84 -1.59 15.06 -2.02
CA SER A 84 -2.86 15.79 -1.98
C SER A 84 -3.09 16.52 -0.65
N GLN A 85 -2.33 16.19 0.41
CA GLN A 85 -2.52 16.78 1.73
C GLN A 85 -1.69 18.06 1.94
N PRO A 86 -2.32 19.19 2.33
CA PRO A 86 -1.58 20.40 2.65
C PRO A 86 -0.84 20.28 3.98
N GLY A 87 0.26 21.00 4.13
CA GLY A 87 0.95 21.16 5.42
C GLY A 87 1.78 19.95 5.87
N PHE A 88 2.31 19.15 4.93
CA PHE A 88 3.13 17.97 5.21
C PHE A 88 4.21 18.17 6.30
N ILE A 89 5.10 19.16 6.13
CA ILE A 89 6.19 19.42 7.08
C ILE A 89 5.65 19.75 8.48
N TYR A 90 4.57 20.52 8.55
CA TYR A 90 3.92 20.86 9.82
C TYR A 90 3.33 19.63 10.52
N ASN A 91 2.63 18.77 9.78
CA ASN A 91 2.08 17.53 10.33
C ASN A 91 3.18 16.54 10.73
N PHE A 92 4.30 16.53 10.00
CA PHE A 92 5.45 15.66 10.25
C PHE A 92 6.10 16.01 11.57
N VAL A 93 6.41 17.29 11.79
CA VAL A 93 6.98 17.78 13.05
C VAL A 93 6.06 17.51 14.25
N ARG A 94 4.73 17.47 14.05
CA ARG A 94 3.76 17.16 15.12
C ARG A 94 3.46 15.66 15.29
N GLY A 95 4.10 14.78 14.52
CA GLY A 95 3.82 13.34 14.55
C GLY A 95 2.40 12.97 14.10
N ARG A 96 1.78 13.79 13.25
CA ARG A 96 0.39 13.63 12.76
C ARG A 96 0.32 13.39 11.26
N THR A 97 1.42 13.01 10.64
CA THR A 97 1.43 12.76 9.19
C THR A 97 0.81 11.42 8.89
N ASP A 98 -0.22 11.46 8.06
CA ASP A 98 -0.76 10.26 7.47
C ASP A 98 0.02 9.97 6.18
N TYR A 99 0.41 8.72 6.02
CA TYR A 99 1.10 8.21 4.85
C TYR A 99 0.16 7.28 4.08
N ILE A 100 0.57 6.93 2.89
CA ILE A 100 -0.16 6.02 2.02
C ILE A 100 0.70 4.82 1.64
N LEU A 101 0.03 3.69 1.46
CA LEU A 101 0.52 2.61 0.61
C LEU A 101 0.44 3.08 -0.85
N GLY A 102 1.51 2.87 -1.60
CA GLY A 102 1.48 3.00 -3.05
C GLY A 102 2.11 1.79 -3.73
N VAL A 103 1.58 1.50 -4.92
CA VAL A 103 1.98 0.36 -5.72
C VAL A 103 2.73 0.88 -6.94
N THR A 104 3.93 0.36 -7.16
CA THR A 104 4.78 0.67 -8.31
C THR A 104 5.15 -0.61 -9.05
N SER A 105 5.64 -0.51 -10.29
CA SER A 105 6.28 -1.66 -10.92
C SER A 105 7.64 -1.93 -10.28
N PHE A 106 8.13 -3.17 -10.36
CA PHE A 106 9.50 -3.49 -9.96
C PHE A 106 10.55 -2.70 -10.76
N ALA A 107 10.30 -2.48 -12.05
CA ALA A 107 11.18 -1.70 -12.91
C ALA A 107 11.31 -0.25 -12.43
N ASP A 108 10.21 0.41 -12.08
CA ASP A 108 10.21 1.78 -11.57
C ASP A 108 10.92 1.86 -10.21
N PHE A 109 10.66 0.90 -9.32
CA PHE A 109 11.34 0.81 -8.04
C PHE A 109 12.86 0.72 -8.23
N ILE A 110 13.34 -0.24 -9.02
CA ILE A 110 14.78 -0.40 -9.28
C ILE A 110 15.38 0.83 -9.96
N TYR A 111 14.66 1.45 -10.90
CA TYR A 111 15.11 2.67 -11.57
C TYR A 111 15.33 3.81 -10.56
N GLU A 112 14.37 4.05 -9.67
CA GLU A 112 14.44 5.11 -8.66
C GLU A 112 15.67 4.94 -7.75
N TYR A 113 15.85 3.75 -7.18
CA TYR A 113 16.94 3.50 -6.23
C TYR A 113 18.30 3.46 -6.93
N ARG A 114 18.38 2.88 -8.14
CA ARG A 114 19.61 2.89 -8.95
C ARG A 114 20.04 4.30 -9.32
N ALA A 115 19.10 5.19 -9.69
CA ALA A 115 19.39 6.58 -10.03
C ALA A 115 20.03 7.35 -8.86
N LYS A 116 19.78 6.92 -7.62
CA LYS A 116 20.36 7.48 -6.39
C LYS A 116 21.66 6.78 -5.96
N GLY A 117 22.11 5.76 -6.69
CA GLY A 117 23.26 4.94 -6.33
C GLY A 117 23.03 4.01 -5.13
N GLN A 118 21.77 3.74 -4.80
CA GLN A 118 21.41 2.84 -3.70
C GLN A 118 21.47 1.38 -4.14
N GLN A 119 21.87 0.51 -3.22
CA GLN A 119 21.75 -0.93 -3.38
C GLN A 119 20.34 -1.35 -3.01
N VAL A 120 19.77 -2.30 -3.76
CA VAL A 120 18.53 -3.00 -3.39
C VAL A 120 18.86 -4.47 -3.23
N VAL A 121 18.51 -5.03 -2.07
CA VAL A 121 18.60 -6.47 -1.78
C VAL A 121 17.20 -7.06 -1.85
N GLU A 122 17.04 -8.14 -2.60
CA GLU A 122 15.80 -8.91 -2.69
C GLU A 122 15.92 -10.18 -1.85
N GLN A 123 14.96 -10.37 -0.94
CA GLN A 123 14.84 -11.58 -0.13
C GLN A 123 13.51 -12.26 -0.46
N GLN A 124 13.56 -13.33 -1.25
CA GLN A 124 12.39 -14.15 -1.53
C GLN A 124 11.94 -14.88 -0.26
N LEU A 125 10.65 -14.79 0.05
CA LEU A 125 10.07 -15.42 1.23
C LEU A 125 9.65 -16.86 0.94
N ASN A 126 9.89 -17.75 1.90
CA ASN A 126 9.49 -19.14 1.83
C ASN A 126 8.03 -19.33 2.28
N LEU A 127 7.09 -18.79 1.51
CA LEU A 127 5.65 -18.89 1.76
C LEU A 127 5.02 -20.01 0.93
N SER A 128 4.04 -20.71 1.49
CA SER A 128 3.19 -21.63 0.72
C SER A 128 2.30 -20.88 -0.27
N PRO A 129 1.80 -21.52 -1.34
CA PRO A 129 0.90 -20.86 -2.30
C PRO A 129 -0.32 -20.18 -1.64
N ALA A 130 -0.91 -20.82 -0.63
CA ALA A 130 -2.04 -20.26 0.10
C ALA A 130 -1.67 -19.00 0.89
N GLU A 131 -0.47 -18.95 1.47
CA GLU A 131 0.02 -17.76 2.20
C GLU A 131 0.35 -16.62 1.24
N LYS A 132 0.98 -16.93 0.08
CA LYS A 132 1.22 -15.94 -0.97
C LYS A 132 -0.09 -15.31 -1.44
N GLN A 133 -1.12 -16.12 -1.69
CA GLN A 133 -2.43 -15.61 -2.11
C GLN A 133 -3.05 -14.71 -1.04
N LYS A 134 -3.12 -15.16 0.22
CA LYS A 134 -3.70 -14.36 1.30
C LYS A 134 -2.96 -13.04 1.52
N LEU A 135 -1.63 -13.06 1.48
CA LEU A 135 -0.81 -11.87 1.62
C LEU A 135 -1.04 -10.92 0.44
N TYR A 136 -1.06 -11.42 -0.80
CA TYR A 136 -1.39 -10.62 -1.97
C TYR A 136 -2.79 -10.02 -1.88
N ASP A 137 -3.78 -10.80 -1.44
CA ASP A 137 -5.14 -10.32 -1.31
C ASP A 137 -5.24 -9.15 -0.33
N ALA A 138 -4.54 -9.26 0.80
CA ALA A 138 -4.47 -8.22 1.80
C ALA A 138 -3.70 -7.00 1.32
N LEU A 139 -2.61 -7.17 0.57
CA LEU A 139 -1.85 -6.07 -0.02
C LEU A 139 -2.69 -5.30 -1.03
N TYR A 140 -3.43 -6.02 -1.88
CA TYR A 140 -4.37 -5.46 -2.83
C TYR A 140 -5.48 -4.68 -2.12
N GLU A 141 -6.09 -5.25 -1.08
CA GLU A 141 -7.11 -4.59 -0.27
C GLU A 141 -6.58 -3.32 0.41
N ASN A 142 -5.39 -3.39 1.01
CA ASN A 142 -4.73 -2.22 1.59
C ASN A 142 -4.43 -1.15 0.52
N ALA A 143 -4.18 -1.53 -0.73
CA ALA A 143 -3.87 -0.57 -1.80
C ALA A 143 -5.10 0.20 -2.32
N LEU A 144 -6.32 -0.23 -1.96
CA LEU A 144 -7.54 0.46 -2.35
C LEU A 144 -7.56 1.91 -1.80
N PRO A 145 -8.12 2.89 -2.55
CA PRO A 145 -8.13 4.30 -2.15
C PRO A 145 -8.68 4.55 -0.74
N GLU A 146 -9.67 3.78 -0.31
CA GLU A 146 -10.31 3.84 1.00
C GLU A 146 -9.45 3.26 2.14
N ASN A 147 -8.50 2.37 1.84
CA ASN A 147 -7.74 1.60 2.82
C ASN A 147 -6.27 2.00 2.90
N ARG A 148 -5.73 2.61 1.84
CA ARG A 148 -4.28 2.87 1.71
C ARG A 148 -3.70 3.85 2.70
N LYS A 149 -4.53 4.66 3.37
CA LYS A 149 -4.11 5.73 4.27
C LYS A 149 -3.94 5.20 5.70
N TYR A 150 -2.80 5.49 6.32
CA TYR A 150 -2.50 5.08 7.69
C TYR A 150 -1.68 6.14 8.43
N ARG A 151 -1.73 6.11 9.78
CA ARG A 151 -0.93 7.00 10.62
C ARG A 151 0.47 6.43 10.74
N TYR A 152 1.45 7.11 10.15
CA TYR A 152 2.83 6.69 10.26
C TYR A 152 3.38 7.01 11.65
N ASN A 153 4.00 6.01 12.26
CA ASN A 153 4.79 6.17 13.47
C ASN A 153 6.22 5.72 13.18
N TYR A 154 7.17 6.64 13.37
CA TYR A 154 8.56 6.41 13.03
C TYR A 154 9.17 5.16 13.68
N PHE A 155 8.76 4.76 14.88
CA PHE A 155 9.28 3.56 15.57
C PHE A 155 8.40 2.33 15.45
N TYR A 156 7.07 2.52 15.37
CA TYR A 156 6.11 1.43 15.56
C TYR A 156 5.30 1.06 14.31
N ASP A 157 5.07 1.97 13.38
CA ASP A 157 4.23 1.76 12.17
C ASP A 157 4.84 2.52 11.00
N ASN A 158 5.85 1.93 10.37
CA ASN A 158 6.72 2.56 9.39
C ASN A 158 7.02 1.65 8.18
N CYS A 159 7.85 2.13 7.26
CA CYS A 159 8.23 1.40 6.04
C CYS A 159 8.99 0.08 6.28
N ALA A 160 9.48 -0.21 7.48
CA ALA A 160 10.11 -1.48 7.83
C ALA A 160 9.19 -2.38 8.67
N THR A 161 8.45 -1.82 9.63
CA THR A 161 7.54 -2.59 10.49
C THR A 161 6.29 -3.03 9.76
N ARG A 162 5.70 -2.20 8.89
CA ARG A 162 4.50 -2.59 8.11
C ARG A 162 4.74 -3.80 7.22
N PRO A 163 5.78 -3.85 6.37
CA PRO A 163 6.10 -5.06 5.62
C PRO A 163 6.29 -6.29 6.51
N ARG A 164 7.02 -6.16 7.63
CA ARG A 164 7.19 -7.24 8.61
C ARG A 164 5.85 -7.74 9.15
N ASP A 165 5.01 -6.83 9.64
CA ASP A 165 3.73 -7.16 10.26
C ASP A 165 2.76 -7.79 9.26
N MET A 166 2.77 -7.33 7.99
CA MET A 166 2.03 -7.98 6.91
C MET A 166 2.51 -9.42 6.68
N VAL A 167 3.83 -9.66 6.65
CA VAL A 167 4.34 -11.02 6.49
C VAL A 167 4.01 -11.89 7.71
N GLU A 168 4.17 -11.39 8.93
CA GLU A 168 3.81 -12.08 10.17
C GLU A 168 2.33 -12.48 10.21
N GLN A 169 1.44 -11.57 9.83
CA GLN A 169 0.00 -11.79 9.90
C GLN A 169 -0.50 -12.87 8.91
N TYR A 170 0.17 -12.99 7.76
CA TYR A 170 -0.27 -13.88 6.67
C TYR A 170 0.62 -15.12 6.47
N CYS A 171 1.63 -15.30 7.33
CA CYS A 171 2.43 -16.52 7.44
C CYS A 171 1.93 -17.35 8.63
N ASN A 172 1.77 -18.68 8.45
CA ASN A 172 1.44 -19.59 9.56
C ASN A 172 2.68 -20.22 10.19
N GLY A 173 3.86 -20.01 9.59
CA GLY A 173 5.14 -20.49 10.10
C GLY A 173 5.75 -19.56 11.15
N GLU A 174 6.81 -20.05 11.80
CA GLU A 174 7.60 -19.24 12.72
C GLU A 174 8.61 -18.38 11.95
N ILE A 175 8.61 -17.07 12.20
CA ILE A 175 9.62 -16.17 11.66
C ILE A 175 10.77 -16.09 12.66
N GLN A 176 11.97 -16.46 12.21
CA GLN A 176 13.17 -16.41 13.03
C GLN A 176 13.79 -15.02 12.94
N TYR A 177 13.73 -14.29 14.04
CA TYR A 177 14.46 -13.04 14.21
C TYR A 177 15.83 -13.35 14.82
N PRO A 178 16.93 -13.24 14.04
CA PRO A 178 18.26 -13.40 14.62
C PRO A 178 18.47 -12.33 15.70
N PRO A 179 19.13 -12.68 16.82
CA PRO A 179 19.40 -11.71 17.86
C PRO A 179 20.32 -10.60 17.33
N THR A 180 20.15 -9.38 17.86
CA THR A 180 21.10 -8.30 17.65
C THR A 180 22.38 -8.54 18.45
N ASP A 181 23.49 -7.97 18.00
CA ASP A 181 24.81 -8.12 18.65
C ASP A 181 24.85 -7.54 20.07
N ALA A 182 23.99 -6.55 20.34
CA ALA A 182 23.87 -5.90 21.64
C ALA A 182 22.42 -5.49 21.92
N PRO A 183 22.03 -5.35 23.21
CA PRO A 183 20.79 -4.67 23.56
C PRO A 183 20.92 -3.18 23.21
N GLN A 184 20.00 -2.69 22.39
CA GLN A 184 19.99 -1.32 21.90
C GLN A 184 18.62 -0.70 22.17
N SER A 185 18.62 0.56 22.61
CA SER A 185 17.41 1.38 22.65
C SER A 185 17.10 1.91 21.24
N TYR A 186 15.89 2.45 21.05
CA TYR A 186 15.55 3.15 19.80
C TYR A 186 16.50 4.32 19.52
N ARG A 187 17.03 4.98 20.55
CA ARG A 187 17.98 6.07 20.39
C ARG A 187 19.32 5.57 19.84
N ASP A 188 19.80 4.44 20.35
CA ASP A 188 21.06 3.85 19.89
C ASP A 188 20.97 3.51 18.39
N LEU A 189 19.87 2.88 17.96
CA LEU A 189 19.62 2.54 16.55
C LEU A 189 19.56 3.77 15.64
N VAL A 190 18.92 4.85 16.11
CA VAL A 190 18.86 6.12 15.37
C VAL A 190 20.24 6.77 15.28
N HIS A 191 20.99 6.81 16.38
CA HIS A 191 22.31 7.43 16.43
C HIS A 191 23.33 6.68 15.56
N GLU A 192 23.27 5.36 15.51
CA GLU A 192 24.09 4.54 14.61
C GLU A 192 23.89 4.90 13.14
N SER A 193 22.64 5.16 12.75
CA SER A 193 22.29 5.58 11.38
C SER A 193 22.71 7.04 11.09
N LEU A 194 22.91 7.85 12.13
CA LEU A 194 23.19 9.29 12.05
C LEU A 194 24.60 9.68 12.47
N VAL A 195 25.51 8.72 12.62
CA VAL A 195 26.90 8.95 13.09
C VAL A 195 27.62 10.06 12.30
N ASN A 196 27.33 10.18 11.01
CA ASN A 196 27.93 11.18 10.11
C ASN A 196 27.09 12.47 9.96
N TYR A 197 25.99 12.61 10.71
CA TYR A 197 25.00 13.68 10.58
C TYR A 197 24.61 14.29 11.94
N PRO A 198 25.54 14.95 12.64
CA PRO A 198 25.34 15.42 14.01
C PRO A 198 24.17 16.41 14.17
N TRP A 199 23.91 17.24 13.15
CA TRP A 199 22.79 18.17 13.16
C TRP A 199 21.43 17.49 13.01
N TYR A 200 21.36 16.38 12.27
CA TYR A 200 20.13 15.57 12.21
C TYR A 200 19.90 14.81 13.50
N SER A 201 20.96 14.25 14.08
CA SER A 201 20.89 13.60 15.39
C SER A 201 20.37 14.56 16.46
N PHE A 202 20.97 15.76 16.56
CA PHE A 202 20.52 16.80 17.47
C PHE A 202 19.05 17.20 17.27
N GLY A 203 18.62 17.40 16.02
CA GLY A 203 17.24 17.76 15.71
C GLY A 203 16.24 16.66 16.08
N ILE A 204 16.60 15.40 15.86
CA ILE A 204 15.77 14.25 16.22
C ILE A 204 15.69 14.10 17.74
N ASP A 205 16.81 14.20 18.47
CA ASP A 205 16.84 14.15 19.93
C ASP A 205 15.93 15.21 20.57
N LEU A 206 15.90 16.41 19.99
CA LEU A 206 14.99 17.47 20.43
C LEU A 206 13.51 17.10 20.23
N LEU A 207 13.18 16.37 19.16
CA LEU A 207 11.81 15.98 18.83
C LEU A 207 11.31 14.77 19.64
N ILE A 208 12.17 13.76 19.84
CA ILE A 208 11.79 12.51 20.52
C ILE A 208 11.98 12.57 22.04
N GLY A 209 12.61 13.65 22.55
CA GLY A 209 12.87 13.84 23.98
C GLY A 209 14.04 12.97 24.49
N SER A 210 14.48 13.27 25.71
CA SER A 210 15.54 12.53 26.44
C SER A 210 15.08 11.18 26.95
#